data_AF-A0A3B9RZC8-F1
#
_entry.id   AF-A0A3B9RZC8-F1
#
_cell.length_a   1.000
_cell.length_b   1.000
_cell.length_c   1.000
_cell.angle_alpha   90.00
_cell.angle_beta   90.00
_cell.angle_gamma   90.00
#
_symmetry.space_group_name_H-M   'P 1'
#
loop_
_entity.id
_entity.type
_entity.pdbx_description
1 polymer ?
#
loop_
_entity_poly.entity_id
_entity_poly.type
_entity_poly.pdbx_seq_one_letter_code
_entity_poly.pdbx_strand_id
1 'polypeptide(L)' 'MNEMMKKAQELSENMKQQQEELAKQTFAVSVGGEMVKMTFNGKQEATSIEIDPEVVDVND' A
#
# COMPACT_ATOMS: atom_id res chain seq x y z
N MET A 1 31.82 0.30 22.87
CA MET A 1 30.72 -0.70 22.80
C MET A 1 29.35 -0.11 23.11
N ASN A 2 29.20 0.76 24.13
CA ASN A 2 27.89 1.30 24.52
C ASN A 2 27.20 2.18 23.45
N GLU A 3 27.96 3.04 22.75
CA GLU A 3 27.41 3.88 21.68
C GLU A 3 27.06 3.09 20.40
N MET A 4 27.79 2.01 20.14
CA MET A 4 27.53 1.14 19.00
C MET A 4 26.24 0.35 19.20
N MET A 5 25.97 -0.13 20.42
CA MET A 5 24.69 -0.77 20.74
C MET A 5 23.51 0.21 20.60
N LYS A 6 23.63 1.44 21.10
CA LYS A 6 22.58 2.46 20.94
C LYS A 6 22.28 2.75 19.47
N LYS A 7 23.31 2.97 18.65
CA LYS A 7 23.14 3.19 17.20
C LYS A 7 22.51 1.98 16.49
N ALA A 8 22.85 0.76 16.91
CA ALA A 8 22.23 -0.45 16.35
C ALA A 8 20.75 -0.60 16.73
N GLN A 9 20.37 -0.20 17.96
CA GLN A 9 18.98 -0.15 18.40
C GLN A 9 18.18 0.88 17.60
N GLU A 10 18.69 2.11 17.48
CA GLU A 10 18.07 3.18 16.67
C GLU A 10 17.92 2.76 15.21
N LEU A 11 18.94 2.12 14.63
CA LEU A 11 18.86 1.61 13.25
C LEU A 11 17.76 0.54 13.11
N SER A 12 17.65 -0.38 14.07
CA SER A 12 16.65 -1.44 14.05
C SER A 12 15.22 -0.89 14.13
N GLU A 13 15.00 0.09 15.02
CA GLU A 13 13.70 0.77 15.15
C GLU A 13 13.35 1.58 13.90
N ASN A 14 14.29 2.35 13.36
CA ASN A 14 14.10 3.12 12.14
C ASN A 14 13.79 2.21 10.93
N MET A 15 14.47 1.08 10.80
CA MET A 15 14.18 0.12 9.73
C MET A 15 12.78 -0.47 9.86
N LYS A 16 12.35 -0.81 11.08
CA LYS A 16 11.00 -1.33 11.31
C LYS A 16 9.94 -0.29 10.98
N GLN A 17 10.12 0.96 11.43
CA GLN A 17 9.21 2.06 11.11
C GLN A 17 9.11 2.31 9.60
N GLN A 18 10.25 2.35 8.90
CA GLN A 18 10.26 2.53 7.44
C GLN A 18 9.53 1.39 6.72
N GLN A 19 9.70 0.13 7.15
CA GLN A 19 8.95 -0.99 6.59
C GLN A 19 7.44 -0.86 6.83
N GLU A 20 7.03 -0.45 8.02
CA GLU A 20 5.61 -0.21 8.34
C GLU A 20 5.03 0.94 7.53
N GLU A 21 5.79 1.99 7.29
CA GLU A 21 5.36 3.17 6.53
C GLU A 21 5.26 2.87 5.04
N LEU A 22 6.23 2.17 4.46
CA LEU A 22 6.16 1.63 3.09
C LEU A 22 4.93 0.74 2.92
N ALA A 23 4.64 -0.13 3.90
CA ALA A 23 3.47 -0.99 3.87
C ALA A 23 2.14 -0.22 3.90
N LYS A 24 2.11 1.00 4.46
CA LYS A 24 0.92 1.86 4.53
C LYS A 24 0.76 2.77 3.33
N GLN A 25 1.82 2.97 2.52
CA GLN A 25 1.70 3.76 1.30
C GLN A 25 0.70 3.09 0.36
N THR A 26 -0.20 3.89 -0.22
CA THR A 26 -1.25 3.42 -1.11
C THR A 26 -1.09 4.01 -2.50
N PHE A 27 -1.34 3.19 -3.51
CA PHE A 27 -1.29 3.55 -4.92
C PHE A 27 -2.64 3.24 -5.55
N ALA A 28 -3.26 4.25 -6.17
CA ALA A 28 -4.51 4.09 -6.89
C ALA A 28 -4.25 3.94 -8.39
N VAL A 29 -4.94 2.98 -9.01
CA VAL A 29 -4.92 2.75 -10.46
C VAL A 29 -6.36 2.76 -10.95
N SER A 30 -6.62 3.43 -12.07
CA SER A 30 -7.92 3.42 -12.73
C SER A 30 -7.84 2.89 -14.15
N VAL A 31 -8.91 2.22 -14.58
CA VAL A 31 -9.08 1.65 -15.93
C VAL A 31 -10.44 2.08 -16.47
N GLY A 32 -10.51 2.30 -17.79
CA GLY A 32 -11.75 2.68 -18.46
C GLY A 32 -12.21 4.10 -18.10
N GLY A 33 -11.31 5.05 -17.92
CA GLY A 33 -11.71 6.44 -17.61
C GLY A 33 -12.35 6.58 -16.23
N GLU A 34 -11.76 5.93 -15.21
CA GLU A 34 -12.23 5.91 -13.81
C GLU A 34 -13.37 4.94 -13.49
N MET A 35 -13.90 4.20 -14.49
CA MET A 35 -14.96 3.20 -14.28
C MET A 35 -14.56 2.04 -13.36
N VAL A 36 -13.28 1.67 -13.33
CA VAL A 36 -12.73 0.72 -12.35
C VAL A 36 -11.55 1.36 -11.66
N LYS A 37 -11.59 1.43 -10.33
CA LYS A 37 -10.51 1.97 -9.50
C LYS A 37 -10.08 0.93 -8.49
N MET A 38 -8.78 0.67 -8.43
CA MET A 38 -8.17 -0.24 -7.49
C MET A 38 -7.12 0.48 -6.67
N THR A 39 -7.09 0.24 -5.36
CA THR A 39 -6.07 0.78 -4.46
C THR A 39 -5.23 -0.35 -3.92
N PHE A 40 -3.92 -0.26 -4.10
CA PHE A 40 -2.94 -1.22 -3.59
C PHE A 40 -2.09 -0.59 -2.50
N ASN A 41 -1.62 -1.37 -1.54
CA ASN A 41 -0.62 -0.91 -0.59
C ASN A 41 0.82 -1.19 -1.08
N GLY A 42 1.83 -0.70 -0.35
CA GLY A 42 3.24 -0.95 -0.67
C GLY A 42 3.69 -2.41 -0.46
N LYS A 43 2.83 -3.29 0.03
CA LYS A 43 3.01 -4.75 0.05
C LYS A 43 2.39 -5.45 -1.16
N GLN A 44 1.89 -4.70 -2.14
CA GLN A 44 1.17 -5.21 -3.31
C GLN A 44 -0.16 -5.91 -2.97
N GLU A 45 -0.74 -5.62 -1.80
CA GLU A 45 -2.06 -6.11 -1.42
C GLU A 45 -3.13 -5.13 -1.91
N ALA A 46 -4.19 -5.65 -2.52
CA ALA A 46 -5.36 -4.85 -2.86
C ALA A 46 -6.13 -4.48 -1.59
N THR A 47 -6.32 -3.18 -1.37
CA THR A 47 -6.98 -2.63 -0.17
C THR A 47 -8.38 -2.09 -0.46
N SER A 48 -8.65 -1.67 -1.69
CA SER A 48 -9.97 -1.22 -2.13
C SER A 48 -10.16 -1.50 -3.62
N ILE A 49 -11.39 -1.84 -4.00
CA ILE A 49 -11.85 -1.98 -5.38
C ILE A 49 -13.19 -1.25 -5.48
N GLU A 50 -13.26 -0.27 -6.38
CA GLU A 50 -14.46 0.49 -6.71
C GLU A 50 -14.77 0.23 -8.19
N ILE A 51 -15.99 -0.17 -8.49
CA ILE A 51 -16.45 -0.46 -9.85
C ILE A 51 -17.73 0.33 -10.07
N ASP A 52 -17.79 1.09 -11.15
CA ASP A 52 -18.98 1.80 -11.57
C ASP A 52 -20.06 0.77 -11.97
N PRO A 53 -21.26 0.79 -11.37
CA PRO A 53 -22.33 -0.12 -11.77
C PRO A 53 -22.74 0.02 -13.24
N GLU A 54 -22.47 1.15 -13.91
CA GLU A 54 -22.76 1.34 -15.33
C GLU A 54 -21.89 0.45 -16.24
N VAL A 55 -20.72 -0.02 -15.77
CA VAL A 55 -19.88 -0.98 -16.51
C VAL A 55 -20.13 -2.43 -16.15
N VAL A 56 -20.99 -2.70 -15.18
CA VAL A 56 -21.33 -4.06 -14.77
C VAL A 56 -22.51 -4.53 -15.61
N ASP A 57 -22.23 -5.27 -16.69
CA ASP A 57 -23.28 -6.00 -17.40
C ASP A 57 -23.65 -7.25 -16.58
N VAL A 58 -24.92 -7.32 -16.17
CA VAL A 58 -25.48 -8.43 -15.37
C VAL A 58 -25.90 -9.63 -16.22
N ASN A 59 -25.77 -9.54 -17.55
CA ASN A 59 -26.23 -10.58 -18.48
C ASN A 59 -25.11 -11.48 -19.04
N ASP A 60 -23.88 -11.37 -18.55
CA ASP A 60 -22.74 -12.23 -18.92
C ASP A 60 -22.57 -13.42 -17.97
#